data_AF-A0A834YWR9-F1
#
_entry.id   AF-A0A834YWR9-F1
#
_cell.length_a   1.000
_cell.length_b   1.000
_cell.length_c   1.000
_cell.angle_alpha   90.00
_cell.angle_beta   90.00
_cell.angle_gamma   90.00
#
_symmetry.space_group_name_H-M   'P 1'
#
loop_
_entity.id
_entity.type
_entity.pdbx_description
1 polymer ?
#
loop_
_entity_poly.entity_id
_entity_poly.type
_entity_poly.pdbx_seq_one_letter_code
_entity_poly.pdbx_strand_id
1 'polypeptide(L)'
;MEMASISSSPRTVEEIFKDYSGRRAGVVRALTYDVDEFYALCDPEKENLCLYGHPSESWEVTLPAEEVPPELPEPALGINFARDGMNRKDWLSLVAVHSDSWLLSVAFYLGARLNRNERYIFHSFCICFFLPLAVDCR
;
A
#
# COMPACT_ATOMS: atom_id res chain seq x y z
N MET A 1 2.82 21.39 1.07
CA MET A 1 2.07 20.38 0.29
C MET A 1 2.67 20.37 -1.10
N GLU A 2 3.61 19.47 -1.33
CA GLU A 2 4.19 19.25 -2.65
C GLU A 2 3.44 18.06 -3.24
N MET A 3 2.37 18.35 -3.98
CA MET A 3 1.61 17.34 -4.71
C MET A 3 2.49 16.85 -5.86
N ALA A 4 2.84 15.57 -5.84
CA ALA A 4 3.54 14.94 -6.95
C ALA A 4 2.62 14.92 -8.17
N SER A 5 2.72 15.94 -9.03
CA SER A 5 2.12 15.94 -10.36
C SER A 5 2.68 14.75 -11.13
N ILE A 6 1.85 13.78 -11.47
CA ILE A 6 2.25 12.68 -12.35
C ILE A 6 2.50 13.31 -13.72
N SER A 7 3.77 13.43 -14.10
CA SER A 7 4.14 13.89 -15.44
C SER A 7 3.45 12.99 -16.48
N SER A 8 2.94 13.58 -17.55
CA SER A 8 2.27 12.88 -18.68
C SER A 8 3.19 11.92 -19.47
N SER A 9 4.41 11.70 -18.98
CA SER A 9 5.42 10.81 -19.53
C SER A 9 5.05 9.35 -19.25
N PRO A 10 5.24 8.42 -20.21
CA PRO A 10 5.19 6.99 -19.91
C PRO A 10 6.22 6.68 -18.81
N ARG A 11 5.78 6.11 -17.69
CA ARG A 11 6.71 5.69 -16.62
C ARG A 11 7.48 4.44 -17.07
N THR A 12 8.76 4.37 -16.73
CA THR A 12 9.56 3.18 -16.98
C THR A 12 9.29 2.09 -15.93
N VAL A 13 9.71 0.86 -16.22
CA VAL A 13 9.61 -0.26 -15.26
C VAL A 13 10.33 0.07 -13.96
N GLU A 14 11.49 0.72 -14.04
CA GLU A 14 12.32 1.11 -12.90
C GLU A 14 11.64 2.18 -12.04
N GLU A 15 10.96 3.15 -12.66
CA GLU A 15 10.23 4.20 -11.94
C GLU A 15 9.03 3.62 -11.19
N ILE A 16 8.28 2.70 -11.83
CA ILE A 16 7.16 2.01 -11.19
C ILE A 16 7.66 1.12 -10.04
N PHE A 17 8.77 0.41 -10.25
CA PHE A 17 9.35 -0.44 -9.22
C PHE A 17 9.89 0.38 -8.03
N LYS A 18 10.47 1.56 -8.28
CA LYS A 18 10.88 2.49 -7.23
C LYS A 18 9.70 3.00 -6.42
N ASP A 19 8.60 3.39 -7.09
CA ASP A 19 7.34 3.79 -6.42
C ASP A 19 6.79 2.66 -5.55
N TYR A 20 6.67 1.44 -6.11
CA TYR A 20 6.23 0.25 -5.38
C TYR A 20 7.10 -0.03 -4.15
N SER A 21 8.43 0.01 -4.30
CA SER A 21 9.38 -0.27 -3.23
C SER A 21 9.28 0.75 -2.10
N GLY A 22 9.15 2.04 -2.45
CA GLY A 22 8.97 3.11 -1.47
C GLY A 22 7.69 2.93 -0.66
N ARG A 23 6.56 2.71 -1.34
CA ARG A 23 5.27 2.48 -0.67
C ARG A 23 5.30 1.23 0.21
N ARG A 24 5.89 0.13 -0.28
CA ARG A 24 6.07 -1.11 0.49
C ARG A 24 6.89 -0.86 1.75
N ALA A 25 7.98 -0.10 1.67
CA ALA A 25 8.80 0.21 2.84
C ALA A 25 8.02 1.00 3.91
N GLY A 26 7.18 1.95 3.49
CA GLY A 26 6.27 2.66 4.40
C GLY A 26 5.30 1.72 5.10
N VAL A 27 4.63 0.84 4.35
CA VAL A 27 3.70 -0.15 4.91
C VAL A 27 4.40 -1.14 5.86
N VAL A 28 5.58 -1.66 5.48
CA VAL A 28 6.39 -2.52 6.36
C VAL A 28 6.66 -1.81 7.67
N ARG A 29 7.06 -0.53 7.62
CA ARG A 29 7.37 0.25 8.82
C ARG A 29 6.15 0.38 9.73
N ALA A 30 4.98 0.70 9.18
CA ALA A 30 3.72 0.76 9.92
C ALA A 30 3.38 -0.55 10.63
N LEU A 31 3.60 -1.69 9.97
CA LEU A 31 3.22 -3.01 10.48
C LEU A 31 4.28 -3.68 11.37
N THR A 32 5.48 -3.10 11.48
CA THR A 32 6.61 -3.68 12.24
C THR A 32 7.16 -2.71 13.27
N TYR A 33 7.91 -1.70 12.83
CA TYR A 33 8.62 -0.75 13.71
C TYR A 33 7.66 0.21 14.42
N ASP A 34 6.65 0.72 13.70
CA ASP A 34 5.72 1.72 14.20
C ASP A 34 4.36 1.09 14.59
N VAL A 35 4.35 -0.22 14.85
CA VAL A 35 3.12 -1.01 15.01
C VAL A 35 2.21 -0.54 16.15
N ASP A 36 2.79 0.03 17.20
CA ASP A 36 2.01 0.58 18.32
C ASP A 36 1.35 1.91 17.97
N GLU A 37 2.04 2.77 17.22
CA GLU A 37 1.48 4.02 16.71
C GLU A 37 0.37 3.73 15.71
N PHE A 38 0.63 2.82 14.76
CA PHE A 38 -0.35 2.38 13.79
C PHE A 38 -1.61 1.78 14.45
N TYR A 39 -1.43 0.93 15.48
CA TYR A 39 -2.54 0.35 16.23
C TYR A 39 -3.37 1.41 16.97
N ALA A 40 -2.71 2.41 17.56
CA ALA A 40 -3.37 3.50 18.28
C ALA A 40 -4.17 4.42 17.34
N LEU A 41 -3.68 4.66 16.12
CA LEU A 41 -4.37 5.48 15.12
C LEU A 41 -5.62 4.81 14.55
N CYS A 42 -5.63 3.47 14.46
CA CYS A 42 -6.74 2.65 13.97
C CYS A 42 -7.90 2.52 14.97
N ASP A 43 -8.47 3.63 15.40
CA ASP A 43 -9.60 3.66 16.35
C ASP A 43 -10.91 3.13 15.72
N PRO A 44 -11.55 2.08 16.27
CA PRO A 44 -12.80 1.52 15.76
C PRO A 44 -14.00 2.48 15.87
N GLU A 45 -13.92 3.51 16.72
CA GLU A 45 -14.98 4.53 16.84
C GLU A 45 -14.91 5.60 15.74
N LYS A 46 -13.80 5.66 14.99
CA LYS A 46 -13.67 6.53 13.82
C LYS A 46 -14.32 5.90 12.59
N GLU A 47 -14.52 6.73 11.56
CA GLU A 47 -14.98 6.29 10.25
C GLU A 47 -14.01 5.28 9.59
N ASN A 48 -14.33 4.83 8.38
CA ASN A 48 -13.65 3.74 7.67
C ASN A 48 -12.23 4.11 7.21
N LEU A 49 -11.26 4.00 8.13
CA LEU A 49 -9.85 4.31 7.90
C LEU A 49 -9.18 3.33 6.93
N CYS A 50 -8.18 3.84 6.21
CA CYS A 50 -7.29 3.09 5.32
C CYS A 50 -5.83 3.28 5.75
N LEU A 51 -4.97 2.30 5.44
CA LEU A 51 -3.52 2.43 5.52
C LEU A 51 -2.95 2.77 4.13
N TYR A 52 -2.24 3.89 4.04
CA TYR A 52 -1.55 4.33 2.83
C TYR A 52 -0.03 4.22 3.01
N GLY A 53 0.63 3.68 1.98
CA GLY A 53 2.06 3.79 1.78
C GLY A 53 2.38 4.84 0.71
N HIS A 54 3.36 5.69 0.99
CA HIS A 54 3.79 6.76 0.08
C HIS A 54 5.13 6.43 -0.58
N PRO A 55 5.41 6.93 -1.81
CA PRO A 55 6.69 6.70 -2.49
C PRO A 55 7.91 7.23 -1.72
N SER A 56 7.68 8.14 -0.78
CA SER A 56 8.66 8.70 0.17
C SER A 56 9.04 7.76 1.33
N GLU A 57 8.60 6.49 1.28
CA GLU A 57 8.81 5.52 2.37
C GLU A 57 8.12 5.91 3.69
N SER A 58 7.14 6.81 3.63
CA SER A 58 6.26 7.14 4.75
C SER A 58 4.94 6.38 4.64
N TRP A 59 4.23 6.30 5.76
CA TRP A 59 2.90 5.72 5.84
C TRP A 59 1.93 6.70 6.50
N GLU A 60 0.64 6.49 6.28
CA GLU A 60 -0.42 7.34 6.81
C GLU A 60 -1.69 6.53 7.04
N VAL A 61 -2.41 6.82 8.12
CA VAL A 61 -3.76 6.31 8.37
C VAL A 61 -4.74 7.47 8.23
N THR A 62 -5.57 7.42 7.20
CA THR A 62 -6.53 8.49 6.89
C THR A 62 -7.77 7.93 6.19
N LEU A 63 -8.78 8.77 6.04
CA LEU A 63 -10.00 8.44 5.29
C LEU A 63 -9.69 8.25 3.80
N PRO A 64 -10.54 7.52 3.06
CA PRO A 64 -10.45 7.48 1.60
C PRO A 64 -10.47 8.87 0.97
N ALA A 65 -9.94 8.97 -0.25
CA ALA A 65 -9.98 10.22 -0.99
C ALA A 65 -11.43 10.61 -1.32
N GLU A 66 -11.80 11.86 -1.10
CA GLU A 66 -13.13 12.37 -1.46
C GLU A 66 -13.30 12.60 -2.97
N GLU A 67 -12.20 12.61 -3.73
CA GLU A 67 -12.21 12.90 -5.16
C GLU A 67 -12.83 11.76 -5.99
N VAL A 68 -13.72 12.12 -6.92
CA VAL A 68 -14.43 11.17 -7.79
C VAL A 68 -14.18 11.53 -9.26
N PRO A 69 -13.51 10.69 -10.07
CA PRO A 69 -12.85 9.43 -9.70
C PRO A 69 -11.47 9.65 -9.05
N PRO A 70 -11.05 8.79 -8.11
CA PRO A 70 -9.72 8.87 -7.52
C PRO A 70 -8.62 8.58 -8.56
N GLU A 71 -7.46 9.23 -8.39
CA GLU A 71 -6.33 9.09 -9.32
C GLU A 71 -5.63 7.72 -9.22
N LEU A 72 -5.64 7.08 -8.05
CA LEU A 72 -5.02 5.78 -7.80
C LEU A 72 -6.05 4.81 -7.21
N PRO A 73 -5.84 3.48 -7.36
CA PRO A 73 -6.64 2.48 -6.66
C PRO A 73 -6.65 2.74 -5.15
N GLU A 74 -7.80 2.60 -4.51
CA GLU A 74 -7.95 2.81 -3.06
C GLU A 74 -7.49 1.58 -2.25
N PRO A 75 -6.87 1.77 -1.07
CA PRO A 75 -6.60 0.68 -0.14
C PRO A 75 -7.86 0.09 0.47
N ALA A 76 -7.70 -0.99 1.25
CA ALA A 76 -8.81 -1.57 1.99
C ALA A 76 -9.39 -0.59 3.01
N LEU A 77 -10.72 -0.41 2.94
CA LEU A 77 -11.52 0.48 3.77
C LEU A 77 -11.91 -0.18 5.08
N GLY A 78 -11.88 0.58 6.17
CA GLY A 78 -12.42 0.15 7.46
C GLY A 78 -11.54 -0.87 8.17
N ILE A 79 -10.21 -0.80 7.99
CA ILE A 79 -9.27 -1.71 8.68
C ILE A 79 -9.37 -1.61 10.21
N ASN A 80 -9.83 -0.47 10.72
CA ASN A 80 -10.03 -0.19 12.14
C ASN A 80 -11.19 -0.99 12.76
N PHE A 81 -12.22 -1.37 11.98
CA PHE A 81 -13.40 -2.05 12.54
C PHE A 81 -13.10 -3.47 13.06
N ALA A 82 -12.18 -4.18 12.40
CA ALA A 82 -11.81 -5.54 12.79
C ALA A 82 -10.78 -5.59 13.93
N ARG A 83 -10.22 -4.45 14.34
CA ARG A 83 -9.06 -4.38 15.25
C ARG A 83 -9.32 -5.07 16.59
N ASP A 84 -10.43 -4.75 17.24
CA ASP A 84 -10.74 -5.25 18.59
C ASP A 84 -11.53 -6.57 18.55
N GLY A 85 -11.94 -7.02 17.36
CA GLY A 85 -12.71 -8.25 17.14
C GLY A 85 -11.86 -9.51 16.95
N MET A 86 -10.53 -9.41 16.89
CA MET A 86 -9.63 -10.53 16.64
C MET A 86 -8.28 -10.38 17.34
N ASN A 87 -7.45 -11.43 17.31
CA ASN A 87 -6.09 -11.34 17.85
C ASN A 87 -5.29 -10.28 17.09
N ARG A 88 -4.53 -9.44 17.81
CA ARG A 88 -3.69 -8.40 17.21
C ARG A 88 -2.80 -8.90 16.07
N LYS A 89 -2.21 -10.09 16.20
CA LYS A 89 -1.36 -10.69 15.14
C LYS A 89 -2.17 -11.07 13.90
N ASP A 90 -3.38 -11.57 14.08
CA ASP A 90 -4.27 -11.93 12.97
C ASP A 90 -4.80 -10.68 12.27
N TRP A 91 -5.11 -9.61 13.03
CA TRP A 91 -5.47 -8.32 12.48
C TRP A 91 -4.33 -7.71 11.65
N LEU A 92 -3.10 -7.70 12.18
CA LEU A 92 -1.93 -7.24 11.43
C LEU A 92 -1.71 -8.07 10.15
N SER A 93 -1.92 -9.39 10.22
CA SER A 93 -1.82 -10.27 9.05
C SER A 93 -2.89 -9.96 8.00
N LEU A 94 -4.11 -9.65 8.43
CA LEU A 94 -5.20 -9.22 7.55
C LEU A 94 -4.85 -7.91 6.85
N VAL A 95 -4.39 -6.90 7.61
CA VAL A 95 -3.96 -5.60 7.04
C VAL A 95 -2.79 -5.78 6.07
N ALA A 96 -1.83 -6.66 6.39
CA ALA A 96 -0.70 -6.97 5.51
C ALA A 96 -1.15 -7.53 4.15
N VAL A 97 -2.06 -8.52 4.15
CA VAL A 97 -2.58 -9.14 2.91
C VAL A 97 -3.35 -8.12 2.05
N HIS A 98 -4.15 -7.26 2.67
CA HIS A 98 -4.85 -6.20 1.96
C HIS A 98 -3.88 -5.17 1.39
N SER A 99 -2.83 -4.82 2.13
CA SER A 99 -1.81 -3.87 1.69
C SER A 99 -0.99 -4.43 0.52
N ASP A 100 -0.60 -5.71 0.54
CA ASP A 100 0.06 -6.39 -0.58
C ASP A 100 -0.78 -6.32 -1.86
N SER A 101 -2.09 -6.58 -1.73
CA SER A 101 -3.04 -6.51 -2.85
C SER A 101 -3.15 -5.10 -3.41
N TRP A 102 -3.20 -4.10 -2.54
CA TRP A 102 -3.28 -2.69 -2.92
C TRP A 102 -2.00 -2.21 -3.63
N LEU A 103 -0.82 -2.55 -3.10
CA LEU A 103 0.47 -2.19 -3.70
C LEU A 103 0.61 -2.74 -5.12
N LEU A 104 0.19 -3.99 -5.36
CA LEU A 104 0.12 -4.55 -6.70
C LEU A 104 -0.85 -3.77 -7.59
N SER A 105 -2.05 -3.48 -7.11
CA SER A 105 -3.07 -2.74 -7.86
C SER A 105 -2.55 -1.38 -8.33
N VAL A 106 -1.92 -0.62 -7.42
CA VAL A 106 -1.28 0.68 -7.74
C VAL A 106 -0.20 0.49 -8.79
N ALA A 107 0.70 -0.47 -8.61
CA ALA A 107 1.81 -0.61 -9.54
C ALA A 107 1.38 -1.04 -10.96
N PHE A 108 0.37 -1.92 -11.06
CA PHE A 108 -0.21 -2.29 -12.36
C PHE A 108 -1.04 -1.16 -12.98
N TYR A 109 -1.70 -0.32 -12.18
CA TYR A 109 -2.38 0.88 -12.65
C TYR A 109 -1.38 1.84 -13.31
N LEU A 110 -0.25 2.09 -12.64
CA LEU A 110 0.84 2.92 -13.16
C LEU A 110 1.52 2.30 -14.39
N GLY A 111 1.61 0.97 -14.40
CA GLY A 111 2.13 0.17 -15.51
C GLY A 111 1.14 -0.12 -16.64
N ALA A 112 -0.04 0.51 -16.67
CA ALA A 112 -1.09 0.19 -17.64
C ALA A 112 -0.60 0.29 -19.10
N ARG A 113 0.33 1.23 -19.38
CA ARG A 113 0.90 1.48 -20.70
C ARG A 113 2.13 0.62 -21.04
N LEU A 114 2.61 -0.22 -20.12
CA LEU A 114 3.73 -1.12 -20.37
C LEU A 114 3.35 -2.20 -21.40
N ASN A 115 4.29 -2.54 -22.26
CA ASN A 115 4.16 -3.64 -23.23
C ASN A 115 4.30 -5.01 -22.54
N ARG A 116 4.08 -6.10 -23.29
CA ARG A 116 4.08 -7.47 -22.75
C ARG A 116 5.39 -7.84 -22.04
N ASN A 117 6.54 -7.45 -22.60
CA ASN A 117 7.85 -7.79 -22.06
C ASN A 117 8.13 -6.99 -20.78
N GLU A 118 7.80 -5.70 -20.79
CA GLU A 118 7.92 -4.83 -19.62
C GLU A 118 7.03 -5.30 -18.46
N ARG A 119 5.80 -5.73 -18.75
CA ARG A 119 4.92 -6.34 -17.72
C ARG A 119 5.48 -7.64 -17.18
N TYR A 120 6.11 -8.46 -18.01
CA TYR A 120 6.74 -9.71 -17.55
C TYR A 120 7.92 -9.44 -16.61
N ILE A 121 8.80 -8.51 -17.00
CA ILE A 121 9.93 -8.06 -16.17
C ILE A 121 9.42 -7.48 -14.85
N PHE A 122 8.41 -6.59 -14.91
CA PHE A 122 7.80 -5.98 -13.75
C PHE A 122 7.16 -7.02 -12.82
N HIS A 123 6.42 -7.97 -13.37
CA HIS A 123 5.81 -9.07 -12.60
C HIS A 123 6.87 -9.95 -11.95
N SER A 124 7.98 -10.22 -12.63
CA SER A 124 9.10 -10.96 -12.05
C SER A 124 9.73 -10.19 -10.88
N PHE A 125 9.89 -8.87 -10.99
CA PHE A 125 10.36 -8.03 -9.89
C PHE A 125 9.38 -8.05 -8.71
N CYS A 126 8.09 -7.85 -8.95
CA CYS A 126 7.10 -7.90 -7.89
C CYS A 126 7.07 -9.26 -7.20
N ILE A 127 7.10 -10.38 -7.94
CA ILE A 127 7.12 -11.75 -7.37
C ILE A 127 8.37 -12.00 -6.52
N CYS A 128 9.55 -11.59 -6.99
CA CYS A 128 10.79 -11.79 -6.22
C CYS A 128 10.81 -10.98 -4.91
N PHE A 129 10.13 -9.84 -4.86
CA PHE A 129 9.92 -9.04 -3.64
C PHE A 129 8.61 -9.39 -2.90
N PHE A 130 7.85 -10.37 -3.42
CA PHE A 130 6.64 -10.95 -2.82
C PHE A 130 6.99 -12.04 -1.81
N LEU A 131 7.96 -11.77 -0.93
CA LEU A 131 7.80 -12.29 0.41
C LEU A 131 6.57 -11.57 0.96
N PRO A 132 5.48 -12.31 1.28
CA PRO A 132 4.26 -11.69 1.77
C PRO A 132 4.63 -10.78 2.94
N LEU A 133 4.07 -9.57 3.02
CA LEU A 133 4.27 -8.72 4.19
C LEU A 133 3.90 -9.47 5.48
N ALA A 134 2.95 -10.41 5.39
CA ALA A 134 2.56 -11.34 6.46
C ALA A 134 3.65 -12.36 6.90
N VAL A 135 4.73 -12.52 6.14
CA VAL A 135 5.92 -13.29 6.54
C VAL A 135 6.96 -12.39 7.20
N ASP A 136 7.13 -11.16 6.70
CA ASP A 136 8.03 -10.15 7.30
C ASP A 136 7.53 -9.64 8.66
N CYS A 137 6.21 -9.62 8.89
CA CYS A 137 5.60 -9.17 10.15
C CYS A 137 5.51 -10.26 11.24
N ARG A 138 6.14 -11.43 11.06
CA ARG A 138 5.90 -12.62 11.87
C ARG A 138 6.85 -12.79 13.04
#